data_AF-A0A6G1IZ62-F1
#
_entry.id   AF-A0A6G1IZ62-F1
#
_cell.length_a   1.000
_cell.length_b   1.000
_cell.length_c   1.000
_cell.angle_alpha   90.00
_cell.angle_beta   90.00
_cell.angle_gamma   90.00
#
_symmetry.space_group_name_H-M   'P 1'
#
loop_
_entity.id
_entity.type
_entity.pdbx_description
1 polymer ?
#
loop_
_entity_poly.entity_id
_entity_poly.type
_entity_poly.pdbx_seq_one_letter_code
_entity_poly.pdbx_strand_id
1 'polypeptide(L)'
;MSAEELSKLSLADTMVTTRAGAARARTAPPQNTQNSPSASPAASPTPSLIESAEGQQYDVSTFDEDLRRRAKRGLMDDNDISMKLCKEIEDGPKRYLFHLEDDITVALREDHAPKCSCGANEGGKACKHIFWTLGQLTSTVPKARPLQLAEDGSSVRDMHPADIVGKFTLEKIATNLDWVYQEEPLPDEDEMEDEIANMLSVFEPTQALPAEFKDDEAPDLTEQSRKYRELRDLLSQHAAKNPALFIQLQEIIPPVFQVQVFFDKINHRIDRAFAALGEYIASGPTNAVSEALDVQKCAERVQGVVKAVAEYYNEQVENDTGHNVAVLAAAALVKVLDEVTKRDHDAYANISWGVMPPTNAEENNLSVCLIGAAVEGDGLFVIDTLLDLPQEDVLRNHYEVLSDIEGRLRGTEWTPPAYMDAMRRLIHDKRKRAASQSGGGSAKRAMQ
;
A
#
# COMPACT_ATOMS: atom_id res chain seq x y z
N MET A 1 42.25 -40.17 7.59
CA MET A 1 42.33 -38.72 7.31
C MET A 1 43.39 -38.14 8.23
N SER A 2 44.41 -37.51 7.66
CA SER A 2 45.64 -37.12 8.36
C SER A 2 45.50 -35.73 9.00
N ALA A 3 46.33 -35.42 10.00
CA ALA A 3 46.33 -34.12 10.69
C ALA A 3 46.60 -32.92 9.74
N GLU A 4 47.11 -33.17 8.54
CA GLU A 4 47.34 -32.17 7.49
C GLU A 4 46.05 -31.78 6.74
N GLU A 5 45.02 -32.63 6.75
CA GLU A 5 43.72 -32.33 6.16
C GLU A 5 42.86 -31.45 7.08
N LEU A 6 43.09 -31.48 8.40
CA LEU A 6 42.41 -30.62 9.38
C LEU A 6 43.01 -29.20 9.45
N SER A 7 44.26 -29.00 9.02
CA SER A 7 44.90 -27.67 8.98
C SER A 7 44.34 -26.75 7.89
N LYS A 8 43.55 -27.28 6.95
CA LYS A 8 42.93 -26.51 5.85
C LYS A 8 41.49 -26.04 6.16
N LEU A 9 40.98 -26.33 7.35
CA LEU A 9 39.65 -25.91 7.82
C LEU A 9 39.71 -24.85 8.94
N SER A 10 40.87 -24.21 9.14
CA SER A 10 41.04 -23.10 10.07
C SER A 10 40.38 -21.83 9.51
N LEU A 11 39.12 -21.59 9.88
CA LEU A 11 38.50 -20.27 9.90
C LEU A 11 39.37 -19.35 10.78
N ALA A 12 40.21 -18.53 10.15
CA ALA A 12 40.80 -17.39 10.83
C ALA A 12 39.68 -16.35 11.02
N ASP A 13 39.16 -16.31 12.24
CA ASP A 13 38.27 -15.27 12.75
C ASP A 13 38.79 -13.88 12.37
N THR A 14 38.08 -13.19 11.46
CA THR A 14 38.08 -11.73 11.43
C THR A 14 37.31 -11.23 12.64
N MET A 15 38.02 -11.06 13.75
CA MET A 15 37.49 -10.39 14.94
C MET A 15 37.04 -8.97 14.56
N VAL A 16 35.76 -8.69 14.77
CA VAL A 16 35.19 -7.35 14.71
C VAL A 16 35.85 -6.50 15.80
N THR A 17 36.68 -5.55 15.40
CA THR A 17 37.27 -4.58 16.32
C THR A 17 36.20 -3.59 16.75
N THR A 18 35.54 -3.85 17.88
CA THR A 18 34.70 -2.85 18.53
C THR A 18 35.55 -1.73 19.13
N ARG A 19 34.93 -0.56 19.30
CA ARG A 19 35.52 0.75 19.63
C ARG A 19 36.48 0.78 20.85
N ALA A 20 36.54 -0.27 21.65
CA ALA A 20 37.45 -0.41 22.79
C ALA A 20 38.86 -0.94 22.45
N GLY A 21 39.06 -1.62 21.31
CA GLY A 21 40.35 -2.23 20.95
C GLY A 21 41.43 -1.22 20.50
N ALA A 22 41.01 -0.11 19.87
CA ALA A 22 41.93 0.90 19.34
C ALA A 22 42.68 1.70 20.41
N ALA A 23 42.19 1.72 21.66
CA ALA A 23 42.79 2.49 22.74
C ALA A 23 43.99 1.79 23.41
N ARG A 24 44.08 0.45 23.38
CA ARG A 24 45.17 -0.31 24.04
C ARG A 24 46.42 -0.49 23.19
N ALA A 25 46.35 -0.25 21.87
CA ALA A 25 47.52 -0.35 20.99
C ALA A 25 48.46 0.88 21.05
N ARG A 26 48.08 1.95 21.76
CA ARG A 26 48.84 3.21 21.83
C ARG A 26 49.93 3.28 22.92
N THR A 27 50.06 2.27 23.78
CA THR A 27 50.93 2.37 24.98
C THR A 27 52.02 1.29 25.11
N ALA A 28 52.33 0.51 24.07
CA ALA A 28 53.44 -0.44 24.12
C ALA A 28 54.76 0.17 23.57
N PRO A 29 55.91 0.02 24.28
CA PRO A 29 57.20 0.54 23.83
C PRO A 29 57.84 -0.32 22.74
N PRO A 30 58.77 0.23 21.92
CA PRO A 30 59.25 -0.43 20.71
C PRO A 30 60.25 -1.53 21.05
N GLN A 31 59.98 -2.76 20.63
CA GLN A 31 60.97 -3.83 20.58
C GLN A 31 61.63 -3.89 19.21
N ASN A 32 62.95 -3.73 19.24
CA ASN A 32 63.86 -3.84 18.13
C ASN A 32 64.14 -5.33 17.84
N THR A 33 63.87 -5.84 16.64
CA THR A 33 64.42 -7.13 16.19
C THR A 33 64.68 -7.14 14.68
N GLN A 34 65.79 -7.77 14.34
CA GLN A 34 66.54 -7.68 13.09
C GLN A 34 65.96 -8.53 11.94
N ASN A 35 66.14 -7.99 10.73
CA ASN A 35 66.28 -8.60 9.41
C ASN A 35 66.18 -10.13 9.26
N SER A 36 65.27 -10.55 8.36
CA SER A 36 65.57 -11.48 7.25
C SER A 36 64.55 -11.27 6.11
N PRO A 37 64.96 -11.31 4.82
CA PRO A 37 64.14 -10.88 3.70
C PRO A 37 63.26 -12.03 3.21
N SER A 38 61.95 -11.93 3.44
CA SER A 38 60.97 -12.78 2.76
C SER A 38 60.35 -11.96 1.63
N ALA A 39 60.51 -12.47 0.41
CA ALA A 39 60.13 -11.80 -0.82
C ALA A 39 58.64 -11.43 -0.82
N SER A 40 58.36 -10.12 -0.88
CA SER A 40 57.03 -9.61 -1.22
C SER A 40 56.67 -10.08 -2.64
N PRO A 41 55.48 -10.64 -2.87
CA PRO A 41 55.00 -10.81 -4.24
C PRO A 41 54.86 -9.42 -4.85
N ALA A 42 55.48 -9.22 -6.03
CA ALA A 42 55.43 -7.98 -6.77
C ALA A 42 53.97 -7.55 -6.96
N ALA A 43 53.62 -6.38 -6.44
CA ALA A 43 52.34 -5.73 -6.67
C ALA A 43 52.17 -5.55 -8.19
N SER A 44 51.24 -6.28 -8.77
CA SER A 44 50.82 -6.06 -10.15
C SER A 44 50.22 -4.65 -10.23
N PRO A 45 50.58 -3.82 -11.23
CA PRO A 45 50.10 -2.45 -11.31
C PRO A 45 48.58 -2.45 -11.41
N THR A 46 47.92 -1.75 -10.48
CA THR A 46 46.47 -1.54 -10.51
C THR A 46 46.12 -0.85 -11.83
N PRO A 47 45.23 -1.43 -12.66
CA PRO A 47 44.99 -0.93 -14.01
C PRO A 47 44.48 0.51 -13.99
N SER A 48 44.94 1.32 -14.96
CA SER A 48 44.53 2.72 -15.14
C SER A 48 43.09 2.85 -15.65
N LEU A 49 42.51 1.75 -16.12
CA LEU A 49 41.14 1.63 -16.58
C LEU A 49 40.43 0.56 -15.76
N ILE A 50 39.22 0.86 -15.31
CA ILE A 50 38.30 -0.08 -14.67
C ILE A 50 37.14 -0.28 -15.61
N GLU A 51 36.76 -1.53 -15.88
CA GLU A 51 35.59 -1.87 -16.68
C GLU A 51 34.51 -2.42 -15.73
N SER A 52 33.31 -1.84 -15.76
CA SER A 52 32.16 -2.41 -15.05
C SER A 52 31.65 -3.66 -15.77
N ALA A 53 30.81 -4.46 -15.12
CA ALA A 53 30.26 -5.65 -15.75
C ALA A 53 29.37 -5.35 -16.96
N GLU A 54 28.81 -4.15 -17.03
CA GLU A 54 28.07 -3.68 -18.20
C GLU A 54 29.00 -3.26 -19.36
N GLY A 55 30.32 -3.33 -19.20
CA GLY A 55 31.30 -2.93 -20.20
C GLY A 55 31.52 -1.42 -20.29
N GLN A 56 31.12 -0.66 -19.26
CA GLN A 56 31.45 0.76 -19.17
C GLN A 56 32.87 0.90 -18.62
N GLN A 57 33.73 1.61 -19.36
CA GLN A 57 35.11 1.86 -18.94
C GLN A 57 35.24 3.19 -18.21
N TYR A 58 36.03 3.20 -17.14
CA TYR A 58 36.33 4.36 -16.29
C TYR A 58 37.84 4.59 -16.23
N ASP A 59 38.26 5.83 -16.51
CA ASP A 59 39.66 6.25 -16.41
C ASP A 59 39.94 6.72 -14.98
N VAL A 60 40.84 5.98 -14.31
CA VAL A 60 41.30 6.23 -12.94
C VAL A 60 42.83 6.43 -12.90
N SER A 61 43.42 6.82 -14.03
CA SER A 61 44.86 7.05 -14.16
C SER A 61 45.39 8.10 -13.18
N THR A 62 44.59 9.11 -12.84
CA THR A 62 44.94 10.18 -11.89
C THR A 62 44.90 9.74 -10.43
N PHE A 63 44.19 8.66 -10.11
CA PHE A 63 43.96 8.23 -8.73
C PHE A 63 45.21 7.62 -8.09
N ASP A 64 45.37 7.80 -6.78
CA ASP A 64 46.33 7.01 -6.00
C ASP A 64 45.89 5.55 -5.81
N GLU A 65 46.78 4.70 -5.29
CA GLU A 65 46.50 3.27 -5.13
C GLU A 65 45.30 2.97 -4.24
N ASP A 66 45.10 3.74 -3.16
CA ASP A 66 43.97 3.53 -2.25
C ASP A 66 42.65 3.86 -2.93
N LEU A 67 42.60 5.00 -3.63
CA LEU A 67 41.42 5.46 -4.34
C LEU A 67 41.09 4.56 -5.53
N ARG A 68 42.09 4.08 -6.28
CA ARG A 68 41.88 3.05 -7.33
C ARG A 68 41.25 1.78 -6.76
N ARG A 69 41.68 1.34 -5.58
CA ARG A 69 41.09 0.18 -4.90
C ARG A 69 39.64 0.44 -4.50
N ARG A 70 39.31 1.63 -4.02
CA ARG A 70 37.92 2.03 -3.69
C ARG A 70 37.05 2.09 -4.94
N ALA A 71 37.53 2.71 -6.01
CA ALA A 71 36.84 2.79 -7.30
C ALA A 71 36.59 1.39 -7.87
N LYS A 72 37.60 0.53 -7.86
CA LYS A 72 37.48 -0.87 -8.31
C LYS A 72 36.38 -1.61 -7.54
N ARG A 73 36.37 -1.48 -6.20
CA ARG A 73 35.33 -2.07 -5.35
C ARG A 73 33.94 -1.48 -5.51
N GLY A 74 33.79 -0.27 -6.06
CA GLY A 74 32.48 0.34 -6.28
C GLY A 74 31.92 0.07 -7.67
N LEU A 75 32.78 -0.04 -8.68
CA LEU A 75 32.41 -0.11 -10.10
C LEU A 75 32.32 -1.53 -10.67
N MET A 76 32.86 -2.52 -9.96
CA MET A 76 32.77 -3.94 -10.33
C MET A 76 31.61 -4.61 -9.59
N ASP A 77 30.95 -5.60 -10.19
CA ASP A 77 29.74 -6.23 -9.64
C ASP A 77 29.91 -7.01 -8.33
N ASP A 78 31.13 -7.33 -7.91
CA ASP A 78 31.44 -8.09 -6.69
C ASP A 78 31.44 -7.23 -5.41
N ASN A 79 30.63 -6.18 -5.39
CA ASN A 79 30.71 -5.11 -4.38
C ASN A 79 29.75 -5.25 -3.19
N ASP A 80 28.79 -6.19 -3.27
CA ASP A 80 27.69 -6.41 -2.34
C ASP A 80 26.88 -5.12 -2.03
N ILE A 81 26.82 -4.18 -2.99
CA ILE A 81 26.07 -2.92 -2.86
C ILE A 81 24.82 -3.01 -3.73
N SER A 82 23.67 -2.80 -3.10
CA SER A 82 22.36 -2.68 -3.76
C SER A 82 21.61 -1.45 -3.27
N MET A 83 20.69 -0.97 -4.12
CA MET A 83 19.78 0.13 -3.77
C MET A 83 18.65 -0.39 -2.88
N LYS A 84 18.34 0.36 -1.82
CA LYS A 84 17.15 0.20 -0.99
C LYS A 84 16.03 1.09 -1.54
N LEU A 85 16.26 2.40 -1.59
CA LEU A 85 15.37 3.38 -2.22
C LEU A 85 16.12 4.66 -2.60
N CYS A 86 15.51 5.46 -3.46
CA CYS A 86 16.00 6.79 -3.80
C CYS A 86 14.91 7.86 -3.66
N LYS A 87 15.31 9.10 -3.37
CA LYS A 87 14.36 10.22 -3.27
C LYS A 87 14.96 11.56 -3.64
N GLU A 88 14.09 12.45 -4.09
CA GLU A 88 14.40 13.85 -4.33
C GLU A 88 13.93 14.69 -3.13
N ILE A 89 14.74 15.66 -2.72
CA ILE A 89 14.39 16.61 -1.66
C ILE A 89 14.45 18.02 -2.25
N GLU A 90 13.30 18.68 -2.27
CA GLU A 90 13.11 20.07 -2.73
C GLU A 90 13.28 21.11 -1.61
N ASP A 91 14.24 20.91 -0.70
CA ASP A 91 14.56 21.85 0.39
C ASP A 91 15.81 22.69 0.03
N GLY A 92 15.59 23.72 -0.80
CA GLY A 92 16.63 24.60 -1.34
C GLY A 92 17.22 24.09 -2.66
N PRO A 93 18.56 24.10 -2.87
CA PRO A 93 19.15 23.50 -4.08
C PRO A 93 18.83 22.01 -4.11
N LYS A 94 18.51 21.47 -5.29
CA LYS A 94 18.04 20.08 -5.43
C LYS A 94 19.03 19.11 -4.81
N ARG A 95 18.48 18.17 -4.03
CA ARG A 95 19.25 17.10 -3.38
C ARG A 95 18.64 15.76 -3.75
N TYR A 96 19.49 14.84 -4.14
CA TYR A 96 19.11 13.46 -4.43
C TYR A 96 19.74 12.56 -3.38
N LEU A 97 18.92 11.75 -2.73
CA LEU A 97 19.38 10.76 -1.75
C LEU A 97 19.24 9.36 -2.32
N PHE A 98 20.29 8.57 -2.15
CA PHE A 98 20.36 7.16 -2.53
C PHE A 98 20.63 6.36 -1.28
N HIS A 99 19.65 5.62 -0.81
CA HIS A 99 19.74 4.75 0.36
C HIS A 99 20.10 3.35 -0.09
N LEU A 100 21.18 2.80 0.44
CA LEU A 100 21.70 1.47 0.15
C LEU A 100 21.30 0.50 1.26
N GLU A 101 21.31 -0.81 0.99
CA GLU A 101 20.89 -1.85 1.95
C GLU A 101 21.67 -1.85 3.27
N ASP A 102 22.95 -1.46 3.27
CA ASP A 102 23.79 -1.36 4.47
C ASP A 102 23.47 -0.15 5.39
N ASP A 103 22.28 0.45 5.27
CA ASP A 103 21.88 1.72 5.89
C ASP A 103 22.84 2.88 5.57
N ILE A 104 23.41 2.84 4.36
CA ILE A 104 24.33 3.85 3.85
C ILE A 104 23.57 4.78 2.91
N THR A 105 23.70 6.08 3.13
CA THR A 105 23.09 7.10 2.28
C THR A 105 24.16 7.84 1.52
N VAL A 106 24.03 7.89 0.19
CA VAL A 106 24.79 8.78 -0.69
C VAL A 106 23.90 9.97 -1.03
N ALA A 107 24.37 11.18 -0.77
CA ALA A 107 23.68 12.42 -1.05
C ALA A 107 24.40 13.19 -2.15
N LEU A 108 23.67 13.49 -3.23
CA LEU A 108 24.10 14.36 -4.31
C LEU A 108 23.42 15.72 -4.14
N ARG A 109 24.18 16.80 -4.30
CA ARG A 109 23.68 18.17 -4.26
C ARG A 109 24.32 18.95 -5.39
N GLU A 110 23.58 19.84 -6.02
CA GLU A 110 24.12 20.77 -7.02
C GLU A 110 25.35 21.51 -6.46
N ASP A 111 26.39 21.66 -7.30
CA ASP A 111 27.65 22.36 -7.01
C ASP A 111 28.46 21.85 -5.79
N HIS A 112 28.18 20.65 -5.27
CA HIS A 112 28.89 20.10 -4.12
C HIS A 112 29.27 18.64 -4.35
N ALA A 113 30.49 18.27 -3.94
CA ALA A 113 30.93 16.88 -3.95
C ALA A 113 29.96 15.95 -3.19
N PRO A 114 29.73 14.72 -3.69
CA PRO A 114 28.86 13.75 -3.04
C PRO A 114 29.23 13.50 -1.58
N LYS A 115 28.22 13.38 -0.73
CA LYS A 115 28.39 12.98 0.67
C LYS A 115 27.93 11.55 0.89
N CYS A 116 28.61 10.81 1.75
CA CYS A 116 28.23 9.44 2.11
C CYS A 116 28.23 9.27 3.63
N SER A 117 27.21 8.60 4.17
CA SER A 117 27.09 8.34 5.61
C SER A 117 28.13 7.34 6.14
N CYS A 118 28.85 6.63 5.28
CA CYS A 118 29.90 5.68 5.71
C CYS A 118 31.15 6.36 6.32
N GLY A 119 31.27 7.68 6.25
CA GLY A 119 32.38 8.47 6.81
C GLY A 119 33.71 8.38 6.04
N ALA A 120 33.87 7.42 5.13
CA ALA A 120 35.11 7.23 4.38
C ALA A 120 35.42 8.34 3.35
N ASN A 121 34.50 9.29 3.16
CA ASN A 121 34.64 10.43 2.24
C ASN A 121 34.96 11.78 2.92
N GLU A 122 35.14 11.82 4.24
CA GLU A 122 35.48 13.06 4.98
C GLU A 122 36.84 13.67 4.59
N GLY A 123 37.73 12.87 4.00
CA GLY A 123 39.04 13.32 3.50
C GLY A 123 39.03 13.94 2.09
N GLY A 124 37.86 14.30 1.55
CA GLY A 124 37.73 14.83 0.18
C GLY A 124 37.99 13.80 -0.91
N LYS A 125 37.82 12.52 -0.60
CA LYS A 125 37.99 11.40 -1.55
C LYS A 125 36.74 10.53 -1.56
N ALA A 126 36.30 10.10 -2.73
CA ALA A 126 35.14 9.24 -2.83
C ALA A 126 35.35 7.88 -2.14
N CYS A 127 34.27 7.37 -1.54
CA CYS A 127 34.22 6.01 -1.01
C CYS A 127 33.69 5.03 -2.08
N LYS A 128 33.70 3.72 -1.79
CA LYS A 128 33.15 2.72 -2.72
C LYS A 128 31.68 2.97 -3.08
N HIS A 129 30.87 3.47 -2.15
CA HIS A 129 29.45 3.75 -2.36
C HIS A 129 29.21 4.90 -3.34
N ILE A 130 30.02 5.96 -3.26
CA ILE A 130 29.95 7.07 -4.22
C ILE A 130 30.31 6.55 -5.61
N PHE A 131 31.40 5.79 -5.75
CA PHE A 131 31.76 5.22 -7.05
C PHE A 131 30.70 4.26 -7.59
N TRP A 132 30.08 3.45 -6.73
CA TRP A 132 28.97 2.60 -7.11
C TRP A 132 27.79 3.43 -7.64
N THR A 133 27.33 4.45 -6.90
CA THR A 133 26.24 5.33 -7.34
C THR A 133 26.58 6.00 -8.68
N LEU A 134 27.81 6.48 -8.87
CA LEU A 134 28.26 7.03 -10.15
C LEU A 134 28.25 6.00 -11.28
N GLY A 135 28.65 4.76 -10.99
CA GLY A 135 28.57 3.64 -11.91
C GLY A 135 27.13 3.42 -12.39
N GLN A 136 26.19 3.35 -11.45
CA GLN A 136 24.77 3.17 -11.73
C GLN A 136 24.17 4.34 -12.54
N LEU A 137 24.48 5.58 -12.20
CA LEU A 137 24.01 6.76 -12.95
C LEU A 137 24.57 6.83 -14.38
N THR A 138 25.69 6.16 -14.64
CA THR A 138 26.38 6.22 -15.94
C THR A 138 26.18 4.97 -16.80
N SER A 139 25.51 3.94 -16.28
CA SER A 139 25.09 2.72 -17.00
C SER A 139 24.34 3.02 -18.31
N THR A 140 23.54 4.08 -18.31
CA THR A 140 22.71 4.52 -19.43
C THR A 140 23.45 5.44 -20.43
N VAL A 141 24.71 5.81 -20.13
CA VAL A 141 25.52 6.69 -20.97
C VAL A 141 26.17 5.89 -22.11
N PRO A 142 26.31 6.44 -23.34
CA PRO A 142 26.96 5.74 -24.44
C PRO A 142 28.40 5.31 -24.13
N LYS A 143 28.68 4.01 -24.29
CA LYS A 143 29.96 3.31 -23.97
C LYS A 143 31.13 3.60 -24.94
N ALA A 144 31.05 4.69 -25.70
CA ALA A 144 31.98 4.96 -26.81
C ALA A 144 33.39 5.39 -26.36
N ARG A 145 33.54 5.89 -25.12
CA ARG A 145 34.81 6.36 -24.56
C ARG A 145 34.89 6.09 -23.05
N PRO A 146 36.09 5.86 -22.49
CA PRO A 146 36.27 5.81 -21.04
C PRO A 146 35.79 7.10 -20.38
N LEU A 147 35.06 6.96 -19.27
CA LEU A 147 34.57 8.08 -18.47
C LEU A 147 35.63 8.49 -17.45
N GLN A 148 36.01 9.77 -17.46
CA GLN A 148 36.86 10.32 -16.41
C GLN A 148 36.04 10.57 -15.14
N LEU A 149 36.59 10.13 -14.00
CA LEU A 149 36.01 10.32 -12.68
C LEU A 149 36.87 11.30 -11.87
N ALA A 150 36.24 12.22 -11.15
CA ALA A 150 36.92 13.03 -10.15
C ALA A 150 37.27 12.22 -8.89
N GLU A 151 38.34 12.59 -8.19
CA GLU A 151 38.79 11.87 -6.99
C GLU A 151 37.79 11.91 -5.83
N ASP A 152 37.05 13.00 -5.71
CA ASP A 152 36.00 13.23 -4.71
C ASP A 152 34.61 12.79 -5.19
N GLY A 153 34.50 12.35 -6.45
CA GLY A 153 33.23 12.00 -7.09
C GLY A 153 32.39 13.18 -7.56
N SER A 154 32.93 14.41 -7.56
CA SER A 154 32.22 15.63 -7.97
C SER A 154 31.90 15.71 -9.46
N SER A 155 32.57 14.93 -10.31
CA SER A 155 32.30 14.91 -11.75
C SER A 155 32.48 13.55 -12.41
N VAL A 156 31.67 13.31 -13.44
CA VAL A 156 31.83 12.23 -14.42
C VAL A 156 31.75 12.84 -15.81
N ARG A 157 32.81 12.72 -16.61
CA ARG A 157 32.90 13.32 -17.97
C ARG A 157 32.54 14.82 -17.95
N ASP A 158 33.14 15.56 -17.03
CA ASP A 158 32.95 17.01 -16.85
C ASP A 158 31.51 17.44 -16.51
N MET A 159 30.62 16.50 -16.15
CA MET A 159 29.27 16.77 -15.68
C MET A 159 29.16 16.45 -14.19
N HIS A 160 28.43 17.28 -13.44
CA HIS A 160 28.15 17.00 -12.04
C HIS A 160 27.11 15.86 -11.95
N PRO A 161 27.25 14.90 -11.00
CA PRO A 161 26.30 13.79 -10.86
C PRO A 161 24.84 14.24 -10.68
N ALA A 162 24.63 15.36 -9.97
CA ALA A 162 23.30 15.97 -9.81
C ALA A 162 22.70 16.44 -11.16
N ASP A 163 23.53 16.90 -12.10
CA ASP A 163 23.08 17.33 -13.43
C ASP A 163 22.68 16.13 -14.29
N ILE A 164 23.33 14.97 -14.10
CA ILE A 164 22.95 13.72 -14.75
C ILE A 164 21.52 13.34 -14.31
N VAL A 165 21.26 13.37 -13.00
CA VAL A 165 19.92 13.11 -12.46
C VAL A 165 18.93 14.15 -12.96
N GLY A 166 19.27 15.44 -12.94
CA GLY A 166 18.38 16.51 -13.43
C GLY A 166 18.04 16.39 -14.91
N LYS A 167 18.95 15.86 -15.74
CA LYS A 167 18.71 15.65 -17.18
C LYS A 167 17.74 14.51 -17.47
N PHE A 168 17.80 13.43 -16.69
CA PHE A 168 16.98 12.23 -16.91
C PHE A 168 15.79 12.12 -15.97
N THR A 169 15.70 12.95 -14.92
CA THR A 169 14.85 12.81 -13.73
C THR A 169 15.18 11.57 -12.89
N LEU A 170 15.06 11.69 -11.56
CA LEU A 170 15.36 10.58 -10.64
C LEU A 170 14.38 9.41 -10.84
N GLU A 171 13.10 9.72 -11.02
CA GLU A 171 12.03 8.75 -11.30
C GLU A 171 12.35 7.83 -12.50
N LYS A 172 12.80 8.40 -13.63
CA LYS A 172 13.12 7.59 -14.82
C LYS A 172 14.39 6.76 -14.63
N ILE A 173 15.36 7.28 -13.88
CA ILE A 173 16.56 6.52 -13.54
C ILE A 173 16.18 5.33 -12.66
N ALA A 174 15.37 5.57 -11.63
CA ALA A 174 14.87 4.53 -10.74
C ALA A 174 14.10 3.46 -11.51
N THR A 175 13.16 3.88 -12.38
CA THR A 175 12.41 2.96 -13.24
C THR A 175 13.32 2.12 -14.14
N ASN A 176 14.34 2.72 -14.76
CA ASN A 176 15.25 2.00 -15.66
C ASN A 176 16.16 1.01 -14.93
N LEU A 177 16.47 1.27 -13.66
CA LEU A 177 17.36 0.47 -12.82
C LEU A 177 16.59 -0.43 -11.83
N ASP A 178 15.26 -0.47 -11.93
CA ASP A 178 14.38 -1.23 -11.04
C ASP A 178 14.59 -0.86 -9.55
N TRP A 179 14.75 0.44 -9.29
CA TRP A 179 14.89 0.98 -7.93
C TRP A 179 13.57 1.52 -7.42
N VAL A 180 13.35 1.35 -6.12
CA VAL A 180 12.23 1.98 -5.42
C VAL A 180 12.45 3.49 -5.37
N TYR A 181 11.51 4.25 -5.93
CA TYR A 181 11.50 5.71 -5.91
C TYR A 181 10.46 6.20 -4.90
N GLN A 182 10.92 6.97 -3.91
CA GLN A 182 10.03 7.63 -2.98
C GLN A 182 9.70 9.02 -3.52
N GLU A 183 8.49 9.15 -4.07
CA GLU A 183 7.92 10.43 -4.52
C GLU A 183 7.31 11.20 -3.33
N GLU A 184 6.48 10.52 -2.53
CA GLU A 184 5.73 11.14 -1.44
C GLU A 184 6.44 10.98 -0.07
N PRO A 185 6.22 11.91 0.88
CA PRO A 185 6.59 11.70 2.26
C PRO A 185 5.99 10.40 2.79
N LEU A 186 6.78 9.64 3.53
CA LEU A 186 6.27 8.43 4.16
C LEU A 186 5.40 8.81 5.35
N PRO A 187 4.32 8.05 5.61
CA PRO A 187 3.53 8.18 6.83
C PRO A 187 4.40 7.94 8.06
N ASP A 188 3.89 8.36 9.22
CA ASP A 188 4.51 7.96 10.49
C ASP A 188 4.34 6.46 10.76
N GLU A 189 4.97 5.97 11.83
CA GLU A 189 4.98 4.52 12.12
C GLU A 189 3.56 3.99 12.36
N ASP A 190 2.73 4.71 13.11
CA ASP A 190 1.36 4.29 13.43
C ASP A 190 0.47 4.28 12.18
N GLU A 191 0.56 5.31 11.34
CA GLU A 191 -0.14 5.40 10.05
C GLU A 191 0.33 4.31 9.07
N MET A 192 1.63 4.03 9.03
CA MET A 192 2.21 2.97 8.20
C MET A 192 1.72 1.58 8.62
N GLU A 193 1.65 1.31 9.93
CA GLU A 193 1.11 0.07 10.45
C GLU A 193 -0.36 -0.12 10.07
N ASP A 194 -1.16 0.94 10.17
CA ASP A 194 -2.58 0.93 9.80
C ASP A 194 -2.79 0.67 8.30
N GLU A 195 -1.98 1.31 7.45
CA GLU A 195 -2.04 1.13 6.00
C GLU A 195 -1.58 -0.27 5.58
N ILE A 196 -0.53 -0.82 6.19
CA ILE A 196 -0.11 -2.20 5.97
C ILE A 196 -1.19 -3.18 6.40
N ALA A 197 -1.87 -2.92 7.51
CA ALA A 197 -3.00 -3.74 7.94
C ALA A 197 -4.15 -3.71 6.93
N ASN A 198 -4.48 -2.53 6.39
CA ASN A 198 -5.46 -2.37 5.30
C ASN A 198 -5.04 -3.16 4.06
N MET A 199 -3.81 -2.98 3.59
CA MET A 199 -3.24 -3.68 2.45
C MET A 199 -3.30 -5.20 2.62
N LEU A 200 -2.83 -5.72 3.75
CA LEU A 200 -2.75 -7.17 3.97
C LEU A 200 -4.09 -7.82 4.27
N SER A 201 -5.10 -7.04 4.68
CA SER A 201 -6.46 -7.54 4.87
C SER A 201 -7.00 -8.21 3.59
N VAL A 202 -6.57 -7.79 2.40
CA VAL A 202 -7.02 -8.36 1.12
C VAL A 202 -6.74 -9.86 0.98
N PHE A 203 -5.70 -10.36 1.65
CA PHE A 203 -5.30 -11.77 1.61
C PHE A 203 -5.91 -12.60 2.73
N GLU A 204 -6.65 -11.98 3.65
CA GLU A 204 -7.28 -12.68 4.75
C GLU A 204 -8.43 -13.57 4.21
N PRO A 205 -8.39 -14.90 4.46
CA PRO A 205 -9.30 -15.87 3.84
C PRO A 205 -10.67 -16.02 4.51
N THR A 206 -10.81 -15.65 5.79
CA THR A 206 -12.08 -15.65 6.53
C THR A 206 -13.03 -14.51 6.15
N GLN A 207 -12.69 -13.74 5.11
CA GLN A 207 -13.47 -12.62 4.61
C GLN A 207 -13.59 -11.48 5.64
N ALA A 208 -12.66 -11.40 6.60
CA ALA A 208 -12.60 -10.30 7.56
C ALA A 208 -12.45 -8.97 6.81
N LEU A 209 -13.22 -7.95 7.21
CA LEU A 209 -13.06 -6.60 6.69
C LEU A 209 -11.80 -5.95 7.29
N PRO A 210 -11.25 -4.89 6.68
CA PRO A 210 -10.03 -4.25 7.19
C PRO A 210 -10.10 -3.88 8.67
N ALA A 211 -11.20 -3.26 9.12
CA ALA A 211 -11.41 -2.92 10.54
C ALA A 211 -11.39 -4.15 11.46
N GLU A 212 -12.02 -5.25 11.06
CA GLU A 212 -12.03 -6.50 11.83
C GLU A 212 -10.67 -7.21 11.81
N PHE A 213 -9.90 -7.05 10.73
CA PHE A 213 -8.56 -7.60 10.63
C PHE A 213 -7.58 -6.86 11.56
N LYS A 214 -7.79 -5.56 11.75
CA LYS A 214 -7.02 -4.70 12.67
C LYS A 214 -7.32 -4.97 14.15
N ASP A 215 -8.55 -5.33 14.49
CA ASP A 215 -9.00 -5.49 15.89
C ASP A 215 -8.31 -6.65 16.63
N ASP A 216 -7.23 -6.37 17.36
CA ASP A 216 -6.46 -7.35 18.13
C ASP A 216 -7.21 -7.97 19.31
N GLU A 217 -8.33 -7.39 19.75
CA GLU A 217 -9.11 -7.86 20.89
C GLU A 217 -10.22 -8.86 20.49
N ALA A 218 -10.35 -9.18 19.20
CA ALA A 218 -11.37 -10.09 18.70
C ALA A 218 -11.30 -11.47 19.41
N PRO A 219 -12.32 -11.86 20.20
CA PRO A 219 -12.24 -12.99 21.13
C PRO A 219 -12.25 -14.36 20.44
N ASP A 220 -12.77 -14.47 19.21
CA ASP A 220 -13.05 -15.73 18.52
C ASP A 220 -12.33 -15.85 17.15
N LEU A 221 -11.02 -15.55 17.13
CA LEU A 221 -10.24 -15.69 15.90
C LEU A 221 -9.91 -17.15 15.60
N THR A 222 -10.12 -17.55 14.35
CA THR A 222 -9.61 -18.82 13.83
C THR A 222 -8.08 -18.84 13.90
N GLU A 223 -7.48 -20.04 14.00
CA GLU A 223 -6.02 -20.19 13.96
C GLU A 223 -5.44 -19.58 12.68
N GLN A 224 -6.15 -19.75 11.56
CA GLN A 224 -5.75 -19.18 10.28
C GLN A 224 -5.69 -17.65 10.34
N SER A 225 -6.75 -16.98 10.80
CA SER A 225 -6.76 -15.51 10.93
C SER A 225 -5.66 -14.99 11.86
N ARG A 226 -5.36 -15.71 12.95
CA ARG A 226 -4.24 -15.38 13.84
C ARG A 226 -2.90 -15.39 13.11
N LYS A 227 -2.67 -16.36 12.23
CA LYS A 227 -1.43 -16.45 11.42
C LYS A 227 -1.29 -15.30 10.42
N TYR A 228 -2.38 -14.85 9.82
CA TYR A 228 -2.36 -13.66 8.95
C TYR A 228 -2.04 -12.38 9.73
N ARG A 229 -2.52 -12.25 10.97
CA ARG A 229 -2.16 -11.12 11.84
C ARG A 229 -0.70 -11.16 12.28
N GLU A 230 -0.18 -12.32 12.66
CA GLU A 230 1.26 -12.48 12.95
C GLU A 230 2.13 -12.08 11.74
N LEU A 231 1.70 -12.41 10.52
CA LEU A 231 2.37 -12.00 9.28
C LEU A 231 2.28 -10.49 9.04
N ARG A 232 1.10 -9.88 9.29
CA ARG A 232 0.90 -8.43 9.26
C ARG A 232 1.90 -7.74 10.17
N ASP A 233 1.95 -8.13 11.44
CA ASP A 233 2.83 -7.50 12.44
C ASP A 233 4.31 -7.63 12.05
N LEU A 234 4.70 -8.79 11.52
CA LEU A 234 6.06 -9.01 11.02
C LEU A 234 6.39 -8.06 9.87
N LEU A 235 5.49 -7.92 8.89
CA LEU A 235 5.69 -7.05 7.73
C LEU A 235 5.70 -5.57 8.13
N SER A 236 4.81 -5.15 9.02
CA SER A 236 4.79 -3.81 9.60
C SER A 236 6.12 -3.45 10.26
N GLN A 237 6.65 -4.32 11.13
CA GLN A 237 7.95 -4.12 11.78
C GLN A 237 9.13 -4.05 10.80
N HIS A 238 9.04 -4.76 9.67
CA HIS A 238 10.08 -4.72 8.64
C HIS A 238 9.96 -3.44 7.79
N ALA A 239 8.74 -3.01 7.47
CA ALA A 239 8.48 -1.78 6.73
C ALA A 239 8.93 -0.54 7.50
N ALA A 240 8.72 -0.49 8.81
CA ALA A 240 9.22 0.59 9.68
C ALA A 240 10.75 0.76 9.61
N LYS A 241 11.50 -0.35 9.42
CA LYS A 241 12.97 -0.35 9.30
C LYS A 241 13.45 -0.19 7.85
N ASN A 242 12.64 -0.65 6.91
CA ASN A 242 12.90 -0.59 5.49
C ASN A 242 11.69 0.01 4.75
N PRO A 243 11.63 1.35 4.61
CA PRO A 243 10.52 1.99 3.92
C PRO A 243 10.38 1.60 2.44
N ALA A 244 11.42 1.03 1.83
CA ALA A 244 11.30 0.49 0.48
C ALA A 244 10.29 -0.66 0.42
N LEU A 245 10.22 -1.48 1.48
CA LEU A 245 9.24 -2.56 1.59
C LEU A 245 7.81 -2.00 1.62
N PHE A 246 7.58 -0.89 2.31
CA PHE A 246 6.27 -0.24 2.35
C PHE A 246 5.84 0.22 0.95
N ILE A 247 6.71 0.93 0.24
CA ILE A 247 6.42 1.40 -1.13
C ILE A 247 6.16 0.22 -2.07
N GLN A 248 6.96 -0.84 -1.98
CA GLN A 248 6.75 -2.06 -2.76
C GLN A 248 5.41 -2.75 -2.43
N LEU A 249 4.99 -2.76 -1.16
CA LEU A 249 3.68 -3.29 -0.78
C LEU A 249 2.56 -2.46 -1.39
N GLN A 250 2.67 -1.13 -1.42
CA GLN A 250 1.69 -0.24 -2.09
C GLN A 250 1.61 -0.51 -3.60
N GLU A 251 2.75 -0.78 -4.26
CA GLU A 251 2.79 -1.15 -5.68
C GLU A 251 2.14 -2.52 -5.96
N ILE A 252 2.37 -3.50 -5.07
CA ILE A 252 1.79 -4.84 -5.19
C ILE A 252 0.28 -4.81 -4.87
N ILE A 253 -0.13 -3.97 -3.92
CA ILE A 253 -1.49 -3.92 -3.36
C ILE A 253 -2.04 -2.49 -3.53
N PRO A 254 -2.28 -2.05 -4.78
CA PRO A 254 -2.70 -0.68 -5.03
C PRO A 254 -4.09 -0.41 -4.44
N PRO A 255 -4.41 0.84 -4.08
CA PRO A 255 -5.71 1.20 -3.48
C PRO A 255 -6.92 0.71 -4.28
N VAL A 256 -6.84 0.74 -5.61
CA VAL A 256 -7.88 0.23 -6.51
C VAL A 256 -8.18 -1.26 -6.27
N PHE A 257 -7.13 -2.06 -6.05
CA PHE A 257 -7.29 -3.49 -5.76
C PHE A 257 -7.88 -3.72 -4.36
N GLN A 258 -7.47 -2.93 -3.37
CA GLN A 258 -8.02 -2.99 -2.02
C GLN A 258 -9.53 -2.71 -2.00
N VAL A 259 -9.97 -1.65 -2.70
CA VAL A 259 -11.39 -1.30 -2.86
C VAL A 259 -12.18 -2.44 -3.51
N GLN A 260 -11.64 -3.04 -4.58
CA GLN A 260 -12.30 -4.16 -5.26
C GLN A 260 -12.49 -5.34 -4.31
N VAL A 261 -11.44 -5.76 -3.60
CA VAL A 261 -11.51 -6.89 -2.67
C VAL A 261 -12.43 -6.59 -1.49
N PHE A 262 -12.46 -5.36 -0.98
CA PHE A 262 -13.41 -4.94 0.05
C PHE A 262 -14.85 -5.17 -0.42
N PHE A 263 -15.22 -4.68 -1.61
CA PHE A 263 -16.58 -4.85 -2.11
C PHE A 263 -16.89 -6.28 -2.53
N ASP A 264 -15.90 -7.08 -2.94
CA ASP A 264 -16.07 -8.51 -3.14
C ASP A 264 -16.44 -9.21 -1.81
N LYS A 265 -15.74 -8.89 -0.72
CA LYS A 265 -16.06 -9.40 0.64
C LYS A 265 -17.45 -8.96 1.10
N ILE A 266 -17.81 -7.69 0.89
CA ILE A 266 -19.15 -7.17 1.19
C ILE A 266 -20.22 -7.95 0.43
N ASN A 267 -20.05 -8.13 -0.88
CA ASN A 267 -21.02 -8.87 -1.70
C ASN A 267 -21.16 -10.33 -1.26
N HIS A 268 -20.05 -10.99 -0.91
CA HIS A 268 -20.09 -12.34 -0.34
C HIS A 268 -20.84 -12.39 1.00
N ARG A 269 -20.66 -11.38 1.87
CA ARG A 269 -21.40 -11.29 3.14
C ARG A 269 -22.90 -11.09 2.93
N ILE A 270 -23.29 -10.27 1.95
CA ILE A 270 -24.69 -10.07 1.54
C ILE A 270 -25.29 -11.41 1.10
N ASP A 271 -24.62 -12.10 0.17
CA ASP A 271 -25.11 -13.38 -0.38
C ASP A 271 -25.19 -14.46 0.70
N ARG A 272 -24.17 -14.55 1.56
CA ARG A 272 -24.13 -15.50 2.66
C ARG A 272 -25.23 -15.25 3.69
N ALA A 273 -25.51 -13.98 4.05
CA ALA A 273 -26.57 -13.65 5.00
C ALA A 273 -27.95 -14.08 4.47
N PHE A 274 -28.27 -13.74 3.23
CA PHE A 274 -29.56 -14.14 2.63
C PHE A 274 -29.65 -15.65 2.35
N ALA A 275 -28.55 -16.30 2.00
CA ALA A 275 -28.50 -17.76 1.84
C ALA A 275 -28.73 -18.47 3.19
N ALA A 276 -28.11 -17.98 4.27
CA ALA A 276 -28.29 -18.52 5.61
C ALA A 276 -29.73 -18.32 6.13
N LEU A 277 -30.39 -17.20 5.78
CA LEU A 277 -31.82 -17.04 6.02
C LEU A 277 -32.65 -18.06 5.23
N GLY A 278 -32.32 -18.29 3.96
CA GLY A 278 -32.97 -19.31 3.13
C GLY A 278 -32.83 -20.72 3.73
N GLU A 279 -31.64 -21.08 4.21
CA GLU A 279 -31.37 -22.36 4.88
C GLU A 279 -32.16 -22.48 6.18
N TYR A 280 -32.24 -21.40 6.96
CA TYR A 280 -33.06 -21.36 8.17
C TYR A 280 -34.54 -21.62 7.82
N ILE A 281 -35.10 -20.92 6.83
CA ILE A 281 -36.49 -21.11 6.38
C ILE A 281 -36.75 -22.54 5.87
N ALA A 282 -35.78 -23.16 5.19
CA ALA A 282 -35.94 -24.48 4.61
C ALA A 282 -35.84 -25.61 5.66
N SER A 283 -34.83 -25.55 6.53
CA SER A 283 -34.40 -26.68 7.37
C SER A 283 -34.60 -26.44 8.87
N GLY A 284 -34.73 -25.18 9.28
CA GLY A 284 -34.84 -24.78 10.67
C GLY A 284 -33.51 -24.75 11.43
N PRO A 285 -33.52 -24.31 12.70
CA PRO A 285 -32.31 -24.08 13.48
C PRO A 285 -31.50 -25.35 13.78
N THR A 286 -32.14 -26.53 13.78
CA THR A 286 -31.52 -27.79 14.22
C THR A 286 -31.12 -28.74 13.10
N ASN A 287 -31.67 -28.58 11.89
CA ASN A 287 -31.36 -29.46 10.76
C ASN A 287 -30.58 -28.75 9.65
N ALA A 288 -30.16 -27.50 9.87
CA ALA A 288 -29.37 -26.75 8.91
C ALA A 288 -28.02 -27.43 8.65
N VAL A 289 -27.68 -27.59 7.37
CA VAL A 289 -26.39 -28.17 6.95
C VAL A 289 -25.26 -27.15 7.03
N SER A 290 -25.60 -25.86 6.96
CA SER A 290 -24.70 -24.72 7.05
C SER A 290 -25.17 -23.72 8.10
N GLU A 291 -24.51 -22.56 8.17
CA GLU A 291 -25.02 -21.43 8.95
C GLU A 291 -26.48 -21.13 8.59
N ALA A 292 -27.31 -20.94 9.61
CA ALA A 292 -28.71 -20.63 9.49
C ALA A 292 -29.06 -19.44 10.38
N LEU A 293 -29.65 -18.41 9.78
CA LEU A 293 -30.00 -17.16 10.45
C LEU A 293 -31.52 -17.00 10.44
N ASP A 294 -32.11 -16.75 11.60
CA ASP A 294 -33.49 -16.26 11.66
C ASP A 294 -33.60 -14.84 11.07
N VAL A 295 -34.83 -14.36 10.87
CA VAL A 295 -35.10 -13.02 10.31
C VAL A 295 -34.39 -11.91 11.07
N GLN A 296 -34.37 -11.94 12.41
CA GLN A 296 -33.74 -10.92 13.23
C GLN A 296 -32.22 -10.91 13.08
N LYS A 297 -31.56 -12.08 13.18
CA LYS A 297 -30.11 -12.18 12.98
C LYS A 297 -29.69 -11.84 11.55
N CYS A 298 -30.52 -12.19 10.57
CA CYS A 298 -30.30 -11.77 9.19
C CYS A 298 -30.39 -10.23 9.08
N ALA A 299 -31.37 -9.61 9.72
CA ALA A 299 -31.53 -8.15 9.75
C ALA A 299 -30.30 -7.48 10.38
N GLU A 300 -29.86 -7.93 11.55
CA GLU A 300 -28.64 -7.45 12.22
C GLU A 300 -27.40 -7.58 11.33
N ARG A 301 -27.23 -8.73 10.67
CA ARG A 301 -26.08 -8.98 9.79
C ARG A 301 -26.09 -8.05 8.59
N VAL A 302 -27.25 -7.83 7.99
CA VAL A 302 -27.42 -6.92 6.84
C VAL A 302 -27.22 -5.46 7.28
N GLN A 303 -27.70 -5.04 8.43
CA GLN A 303 -27.43 -3.71 8.99
C GLN A 303 -25.93 -3.50 9.22
N GLY A 304 -25.23 -4.51 9.75
CA GLY A 304 -23.78 -4.47 9.90
C GLY A 304 -23.04 -4.30 8.56
N VAL A 305 -23.55 -4.91 7.49
CA VAL A 305 -22.99 -4.71 6.13
C VAL A 305 -23.22 -3.27 5.65
N VAL A 306 -24.42 -2.73 5.81
CA VAL A 306 -24.74 -1.34 5.40
C VAL A 306 -23.86 -0.34 6.14
N LYS A 307 -23.69 -0.54 7.45
CA LYS A 307 -22.79 0.27 8.28
C LYS A 307 -21.35 0.19 7.78
N ALA A 308 -20.83 -1.01 7.51
CA ALA A 308 -19.47 -1.18 7.00
C ALA A 308 -19.24 -0.52 5.64
N VAL A 309 -20.24 -0.55 4.74
CA VAL A 309 -20.17 0.17 3.46
C VAL A 309 -20.12 1.68 3.67
N ALA A 310 -20.94 2.21 4.59
CA ALA A 310 -20.98 3.64 4.90
C ALA A 310 -19.65 4.12 5.51
N GLU A 311 -19.11 3.40 6.49
CA GLU A 311 -17.83 3.70 7.13
C GLU A 311 -16.69 3.70 6.11
N TYR A 312 -16.58 2.64 5.30
CA TYR A 312 -15.54 2.54 4.29
C TYR A 312 -15.66 3.64 3.22
N TYR A 313 -16.87 3.98 2.78
CA TYR A 313 -17.06 5.08 1.83
C TYR A 313 -16.58 6.42 2.40
N ASN A 314 -16.92 6.73 3.66
CA ASN A 314 -16.52 7.97 4.30
C ASN A 314 -14.99 8.07 4.43
N GLU A 315 -14.31 6.99 4.82
CA GLU A 315 -12.85 6.91 4.88
C GLU A 315 -12.20 7.16 3.50
N GLN A 316 -12.78 6.64 2.41
CA GLN A 316 -12.22 6.83 1.07
C GLN A 316 -12.48 8.23 0.49
N VAL A 317 -13.58 8.88 0.87
CA VAL A 317 -13.87 10.28 0.46
C VAL A 317 -12.85 11.23 1.08
N GLU A 318 -12.45 11.00 2.32
CA GLU A 318 -11.40 11.78 2.98
C GLU A 318 -10.04 11.66 2.28
N ASN A 319 -9.80 10.52 1.60
CA ASN A 319 -8.56 10.20 0.90
C ASN A 319 -8.57 10.51 -0.62
N ASP A 320 -9.58 11.22 -1.14
CA ASP A 320 -9.71 11.67 -2.55
C ASP A 320 -9.67 10.56 -3.64
N THR A 321 -10.03 9.31 -3.30
CA THR A 321 -10.08 8.16 -4.24
C THR A 321 -11.49 7.88 -4.79
N GLY A 322 -12.44 8.78 -4.55
CA GLY A 322 -13.85 8.46 -4.30
C GLY A 322 -14.77 8.03 -5.46
N HIS A 323 -14.43 8.25 -6.74
CA HIS A 323 -15.45 8.04 -7.79
C HIS A 323 -15.78 6.55 -8.06
N ASN A 324 -14.78 5.66 -8.03
CA ASN A 324 -15.03 4.22 -8.20
C ASN A 324 -15.68 3.61 -6.95
N VAL A 325 -15.34 4.12 -5.77
CA VAL A 325 -15.88 3.67 -4.49
C VAL A 325 -17.39 3.95 -4.41
N ALA A 326 -17.84 5.13 -4.83
CA ALA A 326 -19.26 5.49 -4.86
C ALA A 326 -20.11 4.52 -5.70
N VAL A 327 -19.59 4.11 -6.87
CA VAL A 327 -20.28 3.18 -7.78
C VAL A 327 -20.43 1.80 -7.14
N LEU A 328 -19.36 1.28 -6.53
CA LEU A 328 -19.37 -0.02 -5.87
C LEU A 328 -20.23 -0.03 -4.59
N ALA A 329 -20.18 1.05 -3.82
CA ALA A 329 -21.04 1.27 -2.65
C ALA A 329 -22.52 1.27 -3.06
N ALA A 330 -22.87 2.04 -4.09
CA ALA A 330 -24.23 2.08 -4.62
C ALA A 330 -24.70 0.69 -5.06
N ALA A 331 -23.85 -0.07 -5.78
CA ALA A 331 -24.19 -1.42 -6.22
C ALA A 331 -24.48 -2.37 -5.05
N ALA A 332 -23.63 -2.37 -4.02
CA ALA A 332 -23.82 -3.20 -2.83
C ALA A 332 -25.08 -2.83 -2.04
N LEU A 333 -25.32 -1.53 -1.83
CA LEU A 333 -26.50 -1.02 -1.12
C LEU A 333 -27.80 -1.29 -1.88
N VAL A 334 -27.82 -1.08 -3.20
CA VAL A 334 -28.98 -1.39 -4.05
C VAL A 334 -29.25 -2.90 -4.05
N LYS A 335 -28.21 -3.75 -4.07
CA LYS A 335 -28.38 -5.21 -3.94
C LYS A 335 -29.04 -5.59 -2.62
N VAL A 336 -28.60 -5.00 -1.50
CA VAL A 336 -29.25 -5.21 -0.19
C VAL A 336 -30.72 -4.81 -0.26
N LEU A 337 -31.02 -3.60 -0.75
CA LEU A 337 -32.38 -3.09 -0.80
C LEU A 337 -33.29 -3.94 -1.73
N ASP A 338 -32.78 -4.36 -2.89
CA ASP A 338 -33.47 -5.23 -3.82
C ASP A 338 -33.83 -6.57 -3.16
N GLU A 339 -32.89 -7.21 -2.47
CA GLU A 339 -33.11 -8.49 -1.79
C GLU A 339 -34.05 -8.38 -0.58
N VAL A 340 -33.99 -7.28 0.18
CA VAL A 340 -34.92 -7.03 1.30
C VAL A 340 -36.34 -6.83 0.78
N THR A 341 -36.51 -5.99 -0.26
CA THR A 341 -37.85 -5.70 -0.81
C THR A 341 -38.50 -6.88 -1.54
N LYS A 342 -37.72 -7.84 -2.07
CA LYS A 342 -38.27 -9.11 -2.58
C LYS A 342 -38.83 -10.02 -1.48
N ARG A 343 -38.40 -9.82 -0.23
CA ARG A 343 -38.77 -10.63 0.94
C ARG A 343 -39.82 -9.95 1.82
N ASP A 344 -40.66 -9.12 1.23
CA ASP A 344 -41.81 -8.53 1.91
C ASP A 344 -42.99 -9.53 1.98
N HIS A 345 -42.79 -10.56 2.78
CA HIS A 345 -43.79 -11.57 3.13
C HIS A 345 -43.41 -12.24 4.44
N ASP A 346 -44.36 -12.94 5.05
CA ASP A 346 -44.09 -13.80 6.21
C ASP A 346 -43.17 -14.95 5.77
N ALA A 347 -41.91 -14.88 6.20
CA ALA A 347 -40.86 -15.84 5.90
C ALA A 347 -41.17 -17.24 6.46
N TYR A 348 -42.05 -17.33 7.46
CA TYR A 348 -42.35 -18.56 8.17
C TYR A 348 -43.73 -19.15 7.85
N ALA A 349 -44.50 -18.53 6.94
CA ALA A 349 -45.87 -18.96 6.64
C ALA A 349 -46.01 -20.44 6.23
N ASN A 350 -44.96 -21.02 5.63
CA ASN A 350 -44.98 -22.38 5.08
C ASN A 350 -43.89 -23.29 5.67
N ILE A 351 -43.36 -22.99 6.86
CA ILE A 351 -42.31 -23.82 7.46
C ILE A 351 -42.84 -25.20 7.84
N SER A 352 -42.00 -26.22 7.64
CA SER A 352 -42.29 -27.61 7.99
C SER A 352 -41.64 -28.04 9.32
N TRP A 353 -40.80 -27.18 9.88
CA TRP A 353 -40.06 -27.39 11.11
C TRP A 353 -40.54 -26.40 12.18
N GLY A 354 -40.62 -26.83 13.45
CA GLY A 354 -41.05 -25.97 14.57
C GLY A 354 -42.54 -26.05 14.93
N VAL A 355 -42.88 -25.58 16.14
CA VAL A 355 -44.21 -25.78 16.77
C VAL A 355 -45.12 -24.54 16.64
N MET A 356 -44.56 -23.35 16.40
CA MET A 356 -45.33 -22.15 16.07
C MET A 356 -44.42 -21.05 15.50
N PRO A 357 -44.67 -20.51 14.30
CA PRO A 357 -43.93 -19.35 13.80
C PRO A 357 -44.31 -18.09 14.60
N PRO A 358 -43.40 -17.11 14.74
CA PRO A 358 -43.71 -15.80 15.32
C PRO A 358 -44.88 -15.13 14.61
N THR A 359 -45.78 -14.50 15.37
CA THR A 359 -46.92 -13.76 14.82
C THR A 359 -46.62 -12.27 14.62
N ASN A 360 -45.53 -11.76 15.21
CA ASN A 360 -45.12 -10.37 15.02
C ASN A 360 -44.47 -10.21 13.63
N ALA A 361 -44.96 -9.24 12.85
CA ALA A 361 -44.43 -8.93 11.53
C ALA A 361 -42.94 -8.53 11.55
N GLU A 362 -42.48 -7.90 12.63
CA GLU A 362 -41.06 -7.53 12.83
C GLU A 362 -40.14 -8.75 13.03
N GLU A 363 -40.70 -9.89 13.44
CA GLU A 363 -39.96 -11.11 13.73
C GLU A 363 -40.04 -12.13 12.60
N ASN A 364 -41.03 -12.00 11.70
CA ASN A 364 -41.29 -12.95 10.62
C ASN A 364 -41.19 -12.37 9.20
N ASN A 365 -41.14 -11.04 9.03
CA ASN A 365 -40.98 -10.38 7.73
C ASN A 365 -39.72 -9.48 7.75
N LEU A 366 -38.76 -9.81 6.88
CA LEU A 366 -37.47 -9.10 6.82
C LEU A 366 -37.62 -7.64 6.36
N SER A 367 -38.55 -7.37 5.45
CA SER A 367 -38.85 -6.00 4.99
C SER A 367 -39.42 -5.17 6.12
N VAL A 368 -40.34 -5.72 6.92
CA VAL A 368 -40.89 -5.03 8.09
C VAL A 368 -39.82 -4.79 9.15
N CYS A 369 -38.97 -5.78 9.41
CA CYS A 369 -37.88 -5.69 10.37
C CYS A 369 -36.88 -4.55 10.03
N LEU A 370 -36.54 -4.37 8.75
CA LEU A 370 -35.51 -3.41 8.32
C LEU A 370 -36.06 -2.05 7.85
N ILE A 371 -37.28 -2.01 7.31
CA ILE A 371 -37.90 -0.82 6.71
C ILE A 371 -39.10 -0.35 7.54
N GLY A 372 -39.91 -1.29 8.05
CA GLY A 372 -41.17 -1.00 8.75
C GLY A 372 -41.00 -0.50 10.18
N ALA A 373 -39.97 -0.97 10.88
CA ALA A 373 -39.67 -0.59 12.26
C ALA A 373 -38.83 0.70 12.37
N ALA A 374 -39.17 1.75 11.62
CA ALA A 374 -38.54 3.06 11.81
C ALA A 374 -39.01 3.66 13.15
N VAL A 375 -38.36 3.25 14.24
CA VAL A 375 -38.50 3.85 15.57
C VAL A 375 -37.95 5.29 15.50
N GLU A 376 -38.57 6.24 16.19
CA GLU A 376 -38.06 7.61 16.29
C GLU A 376 -36.58 7.62 16.72
N GLY A 377 -35.68 7.88 15.76
CA GLY A 377 -34.23 7.96 16.01
C GLY A 377 -33.38 6.93 15.24
N ASP A 378 -33.98 5.84 14.74
CA ASP A 378 -33.29 4.91 13.85
C ASP A 378 -33.39 5.43 12.42
N GLY A 379 -32.25 5.62 11.75
CA GLY A 379 -32.18 6.13 10.38
C GLY A 379 -33.00 5.32 9.37
N LEU A 380 -33.14 5.80 8.14
CA LEU A 380 -33.89 5.18 7.05
C LEU A 380 -33.12 4.00 6.41
N PHE A 381 -32.42 3.21 7.23
CA PHE A 381 -31.65 2.04 6.82
C PHE A 381 -30.74 2.36 5.61
N VAL A 382 -30.80 1.58 4.53
CA VAL A 382 -30.00 1.76 3.32
C VAL A 382 -30.22 3.10 2.62
N ILE A 383 -31.39 3.73 2.78
CA ILE A 383 -31.72 4.96 2.04
C ILE A 383 -30.87 6.13 2.50
N ASP A 384 -30.57 6.23 3.79
CA ASP A 384 -29.70 7.31 4.29
C ASP A 384 -28.31 7.21 3.66
N THR A 385 -27.71 6.03 3.67
CA THR A 385 -26.40 5.80 3.03
C THR A 385 -26.45 6.06 1.52
N LEU A 386 -27.52 5.66 0.83
CA LEU A 386 -27.68 5.94 -0.60
C LEU A 386 -27.84 7.43 -0.91
N LEU A 387 -28.44 8.21 0.00
CA LEU A 387 -28.60 9.66 -0.16
C LEU A 387 -27.28 10.42 0.01
N ASP A 388 -26.36 9.88 0.81
CA ASP A 388 -25.02 10.45 1.03
C ASP A 388 -24.08 10.23 -0.17
N LEU A 389 -24.40 9.28 -1.05
CA LEU A 389 -23.62 9.02 -2.27
C LEU A 389 -23.87 10.07 -3.38
N PRO A 390 -22.92 10.25 -4.31
CA PRO A 390 -23.13 11.02 -5.53
C PRO A 390 -24.29 10.44 -6.36
N GLN A 391 -25.42 11.14 -6.34
CA GLN A 391 -26.67 10.67 -6.97
C GLN A 391 -26.57 10.40 -8.48
N GLU A 392 -25.58 10.99 -9.15
CA GLU A 392 -25.32 10.68 -10.56
C GLU A 392 -24.78 9.26 -10.76
N ASP A 393 -23.93 8.78 -9.86
CA ASP A 393 -23.36 7.43 -9.93
C ASP A 393 -24.36 6.36 -9.51
N VAL A 394 -25.21 6.68 -8.53
CA VAL A 394 -26.32 5.82 -8.10
C VAL A 394 -27.32 5.65 -9.24
N LEU A 395 -27.84 6.74 -9.80
CA LEU A 395 -28.92 6.68 -10.79
C LEU A 395 -28.44 6.20 -12.17
N ARG A 396 -27.22 6.55 -12.60
CA ARG A 396 -26.70 6.15 -13.92
C ARG A 396 -26.69 4.62 -14.09
N ASN A 397 -26.36 3.89 -13.02
CA ASN A 397 -26.16 2.45 -13.09
C ASN A 397 -27.34 1.64 -12.52
N HIS A 398 -28.18 2.24 -11.66
CA HIS A 398 -29.19 1.49 -10.88
C HIS A 398 -30.62 2.03 -10.98
N TYR A 399 -30.92 2.97 -11.90
CA TYR A 399 -32.25 3.55 -12.02
C TYR A 399 -33.38 2.53 -12.19
N GLU A 400 -33.21 1.54 -13.06
CA GLU A 400 -34.26 0.52 -13.33
C GLU A 400 -34.58 -0.29 -12.07
N VAL A 401 -33.54 -0.78 -11.39
CA VAL A 401 -33.68 -1.55 -10.15
C VAL A 401 -34.32 -0.69 -9.05
N LEU A 402 -33.90 0.56 -8.89
CA LEU A 402 -34.47 1.49 -7.92
C LEU A 402 -35.94 1.82 -8.23
N SER A 403 -36.31 1.96 -9.51
CA SER A 403 -37.69 2.17 -9.94
C SER A 403 -38.56 0.95 -9.64
N ASP A 404 -38.04 -0.26 -9.87
CA ASP A 404 -38.74 -1.51 -9.55
C ASP A 404 -38.92 -1.68 -8.03
N ILE A 405 -37.89 -1.34 -7.24
CA ILE A 405 -37.96 -1.30 -5.77
C ILE A 405 -39.04 -0.32 -5.31
N GLU A 406 -39.06 0.91 -5.85
CA GLU A 406 -40.06 1.92 -5.51
C GLU A 406 -41.49 1.45 -5.86
N GLY A 407 -41.63 0.70 -6.95
CA GLY A 407 -42.88 0.04 -7.35
C GLY A 407 -43.36 -0.98 -6.32
N ARG A 408 -42.45 -1.83 -5.80
CA ARG A 408 -42.78 -2.83 -4.76
C ARG A 408 -43.17 -2.17 -3.44
N LEU A 409 -42.38 -1.19 -2.98
CA LEU A 409 -42.63 -0.49 -1.70
C LEU A 409 -43.96 0.29 -1.68
N ARG A 410 -44.42 0.81 -2.83
CA ARG A 410 -45.74 1.47 -2.94
C ARG A 410 -46.91 0.53 -2.65
N GLY A 411 -46.73 -0.77 -2.82
CA GLY A 411 -47.77 -1.78 -2.60
C GLY A 411 -47.93 -2.22 -1.14
N THR A 412 -47.05 -1.78 -0.25
CA THR A 412 -46.91 -2.33 1.10
C THR A 412 -47.47 -1.38 2.16
N GLU A 413 -48.31 -1.88 3.06
CA GLU A 413 -48.89 -1.08 4.16
C GLU A 413 -47.86 -0.71 5.24
N TRP A 414 -46.77 -1.46 5.33
CA TRP A 414 -45.74 -1.36 6.36
C TRP A 414 -44.63 -0.36 6.05
N THR A 415 -44.56 0.21 4.85
CA THR A 415 -43.48 1.16 4.52
C THR A 415 -43.76 2.54 5.10
N PRO A 416 -42.88 3.08 5.96
CA PRO A 416 -43.10 4.40 6.56
C PRO A 416 -43.14 5.52 5.50
N PRO A 417 -44.03 6.53 5.64
CA PRO A 417 -44.11 7.64 4.69
C PRO A 417 -42.78 8.37 4.49
N ALA A 418 -42.00 8.55 5.57
CA ALA A 418 -40.68 9.18 5.53
C ALA A 418 -39.69 8.40 4.65
N TYR A 419 -39.73 7.07 4.71
CA TYR A 419 -38.91 6.19 3.87
C TYR A 419 -39.27 6.33 2.40
N MET A 420 -40.58 6.34 2.08
CA MET A 420 -41.06 6.56 0.72
C MET A 420 -40.72 7.94 0.17
N ASP A 421 -40.79 8.98 0.99
CA ASP A 421 -40.41 10.34 0.60
C ASP A 421 -38.90 10.44 0.34
N ALA A 422 -38.07 9.75 1.13
CA ALA A 422 -36.64 9.64 0.91
C ALA A 422 -36.30 8.87 -0.38
N MET A 423 -36.96 7.73 -0.64
CA MET A 423 -36.82 6.98 -1.89
C MET A 423 -37.20 7.83 -3.12
N ARG A 424 -38.29 8.62 -3.03
CA ARG A 424 -38.68 9.55 -4.11
C ARG A 424 -37.66 10.65 -4.31
N ARG A 425 -37.06 11.18 -3.24
CA ARG A 425 -35.97 12.17 -3.34
C ARG A 425 -34.76 11.57 -4.05
N LEU A 426 -34.35 10.35 -3.68
CA LEU A 426 -33.27 9.61 -4.32
C LEU A 426 -33.48 9.51 -5.85
N ILE A 427 -34.69 9.10 -6.29
CA ILE A 427 -34.97 8.81 -7.71
C ILE A 427 -35.28 10.07 -8.53
N HIS A 428 -35.98 11.06 -7.96
CA HIS A 428 -36.62 12.12 -8.75
C HIS A 428 -36.02 13.53 -8.58
N ASP A 429 -35.27 13.82 -7.52
CA ASP A 429 -34.94 15.22 -7.17
C ASP A 429 -33.89 15.86 -8.12
N LYS A 430 -33.20 15.05 -8.95
CA LYS A 430 -32.30 15.56 -10.00
C LYS A 430 -32.94 15.82 -11.36
N ARG A 431 -34.20 15.44 -11.61
CA ARG A 431 -34.89 15.82 -12.87
C ARG A 431 -35.16 17.32 -12.98
N LYS A 432 -35.09 18.06 -11.87
CA LYS A 432 -35.45 19.49 -11.82
C LYS A 432 -34.29 20.47 -12.08
N ARG A 433 -33.02 20.06 -12.03
CA ARG A 433 -31.87 20.97 -12.23
C ARG A 433 -31.31 20.99 -13.66
N ALA A 434 -31.68 20.05 -14.52
CA ALA A 434 -31.20 20.00 -15.91
C ALA A 434 -32.00 20.89 -16.90
N ALA A 435 -33.14 21.48 -16.49
CA ALA A 435 -34.03 22.22 -17.39
C ALA A 435 -34.07 23.75 -17.17
N SER A 436 -33.26 24.32 -16.28
CA SER A 436 -33.31 25.76 -15.97
C SER A 436 -31.96 26.46 -16.06
N GLN A 437 -31.20 26.24 -17.14
CA GLN A 437 -30.16 27.17 -17.60
C GLN A 437 -30.16 27.24 -19.14
N SER A 438 -31.30 27.62 -19.72
CA SER A 438 -31.38 28.12 -21.10
C SER A 438 -32.58 29.05 -21.18
N GLY A 439 -32.36 30.28 -20.77
CA GLY A 439 -33.38 31.31 -20.69
C GLY A 439 -32.74 32.67 -20.45
N GLY A 440 -31.68 32.98 -21.20
CA GLY A 440 -31.08 34.30 -21.24
C GLY A 440 -32.10 35.31 -21.75
N GLY A 441 -32.79 35.98 -20.83
CA GLY A 441 -33.67 37.09 -21.14
C GLY A 441 -32.85 38.25 -21.70
N SER A 442 -33.00 38.52 -22.99
CA SER A 442 -32.54 39.75 -23.62
C SER A 442 -33.16 40.97 -22.91
N ALA A 443 -32.35 41.70 -22.15
CA ALA A 443 -32.68 43.05 -21.73
C ALA A 443 -32.68 43.97 -22.96
N LYS A 444 -33.87 44.39 -23.38
CA LYS A 444 -34.07 45.49 -24.34
C LYS A 444 -33.53 46.79 -23.72
N ARG A 445 -32.47 47.35 -24.32
CA ARG A 445 -32.11 48.76 -24.16
C ARG A 445 -33.15 49.60 -24.92
N ALA A 446 -33.90 50.43 -24.20
CA ALA A 446 -34.67 51.52 -24.79
C ALA A 446 -33.72 52.72 -24.99
N MET A 447 -33.69 53.24 -26.22
CA MET A 447 -33.21 54.59 -26.52
C MET A 447 -34.27 55.60 -26.06
N GLN A 448 -33.85 56.59 -25.27
CA GLN A 448 -34.07 58.01 -25.52
C GLN A 448 -33.12 58.85 -24.67
#